data_AF-A0A9P8J0C6-F1
#
_entry.id   AF-A0A9P8J0C6-F1
#
_cell.length_a   1.000
_cell.length_b   1.000
_cell.length_c   1.000
_cell.angle_alpha   90.00
_cell.angle_beta   90.00
_cell.angle_gamma   90.00
#
_symmetry.space_group_name_H-M   'P 1'
#
loop_
_entity.id
_entity.type
_entity.pdbx_description
1 polymer ?
#
loop_
_entity_poly.entity_id
_entity_poly.type
_entity_poly.pdbx_seq_one_letter_code
_entity_poly.pdbx_strand_id
1 'polypeptide(L)'
;MAAIPGLDMSMLTYSARLATFNTEHQLTKRRASSQKKKQPSTASWPHESPSGEELARAGFFFKPAPDSDDNVQCFHCAVKLDGWESQDVPLQEHLAHSAHCSYALSLSVSDKAEERDPMSPELVEARTSTFGDMWPHEHKKGWKPKVKQMVEAGWAYDPSPADEDGATCFYCNMSLDGWEPKDSPLEEHRRREPNCLFFALMDRYKST
;
A
#
# COMPACT_ATOMS: atom_id res chain seq x y z
N MET A 1 -9.07 -16.52 -1.25
CA MET A 1 -9.83 -15.34 -1.67
C MET A 1 -9.76 -15.27 -3.19
N ALA A 2 -10.31 -14.24 -3.83
CA ALA A 2 -10.18 -14.06 -5.28
C ALA A 2 -8.96 -13.20 -5.59
N ALA A 3 -8.30 -13.43 -6.73
CA ALA A 3 -7.21 -12.58 -7.20
C ALA A 3 -7.66 -11.11 -7.27
N ILE A 4 -6.84 -10.20 -6.73
CA ILE A 4 -7.13 -8.76 -6.68
C ILE A 4 -6.86 -8.16 -8.07
N PRO A 5 -7.88 -7.68 -8.79
CA PRO A 5 -7.68 -7.12 -10.12
C PRO A 5 -6.79 -5.87 -10.06
N GLY A 6 -5.76 -5.82 -10.90
CA GLY A 6 -4.82 -4.69 -10.96
C GLY A 6 -3.65 -4.77 -9.99
N LEU A 7 -3.60 -5.81 -9.12
CA LEU A 7 -2.47 -6.02 -8.23
C LEU A 7 -1.19 -6.36 -9.01
N ASP A 8 -0.14 -5.56 -8.83
CA ASP A 8 1.21 -5.83 -9.32
C ASP A 8 2.07 -6.41 -8.19
N MET A 9 2.24 -7.73 -8.21
CA MET A 9 3.02 -8.48 -7.23
C MET A 9 4.50 -8.06 -7.17
N SER A 10 5.05 -7.54 -8.27
CA SER A 10 6.44 -7.07 -8.29
C SER A 10 6.63 -5.75 -7.55
N MET A 11 5.54 -5.02 -7.30
CA MET A 11 5.49 -3.71 -6.63
C MET A 11 4.83 -3.77 -5.26
N LEU A 12 4.68 -4.98 -4.71
CA LEU A 12 4.04 -5.22 -3.42
C LEU A 12 4.80 -4.59 -2.25
N THR A 13 6.14 -4.67 -2.27
CA THR A 13 6.98 -4.11 -1.20
C THR A 13 7.22 -2.62 -1.43
N TYR A 14 7.28 -1.84 -0.33
CA TYR A 14 7.65 -0.43 -0.39
C TYR A 14 8.99 -0.21 -1.10
N SER A 15 9.99 -1.03 -0.80
CA SER A 15 11.31 -0.95 -1.42
C SER A 15 11.28 -1.15 -2.94
N ALA A 16 10.43 -2.05 -3.45
CA ALA A 16 10.31 -2.26 -4.89
C ALA A 16 9.69 -1.03 -5.57
N ARG A 17 8.66 -0.44 -4.96
CA ARG A 17 8.06 0.80 -5.46
C ARG A 17 9.06 1.95 -5.45
N LEU A 18 9.73 2.19 -4.33
CA LEU A 18 10.71 3.26 -4.19
C LEU A 18 11.87 3.12 -5.18
N ALA A 19 12.34 1.89 -5.42
CA ALA A 19 13.42 1.65 -6.38
C ALA A 19 13.10 2.22 -7.77
N THR A 20 11.84 2.20 -8.20
CA THR A 20 11.45 2.76 -9.50
C THR A 20 11.70 4.27 -9.61
N PHE A 21 11.65 5.03 -8.52
CA PHE A 21 11.94 6.47 -8.54
C PHE A 21 13.46 6.77 -8.59
N ASN A 22 14.28 5.80 -8.20
CA ASN A 22 15.74 5.94 -8.09
C ASN A 22 16.50 5.31 -9.27
N THR A 23 15.78 4.84 -10.30
CA THR A 23 16.37 4.20 -11.48
C THR A 23 15.89 4.86 -12.76
N GLU A 24 16.74 4.89 -13.79
CA GLU A 24 16.33 5.32 -15.12
C GLU A 24 15.45 4.26 -15.81
N HIS A 25 14.33 4.70 -16.39
CA HIS A 25 13.40 3.85 -17.12
C HIS A 25 13.52 4.03 -18.62
N GLN A 26 13.51 2.93 -19.37
CA GLN A 26 13.50 2.97 -20.82
C GLN A 26 12.08 3.21 -21.34
N LEU A 27 11.88 4.28 -22.12
CA LEU A 27 10.58 4.55 -22.72
C LEU A 27 10.33 3.60 -23.91
N THR A 28 9.19 2.90 -23.87
CA THR A 28 8.80 2.02 -24.98
C THR A 28 8.41 2.87 -26.20
N LYS A 29 9.00 2.56 -27.36
CA LYS A 29 8.78 3.31 -28.60
C LYS A 29 7.33 3.17 -29.08
N ARG A 30 6.69 4.28 -29.45
CA ARG A 30 5.55 4.23 -30.38
C ARG A 30 6.04 3.66 -31.72
N ARG A 31 5.29 2.74 -32.31
CA ARG A 31 5.61 2.09 -33.59
C ARG A 31 5.55 3.15 -34.72
N ALA A 32 6.68 3.75 -35.08
CA ALA A 32 6.78 4.75 -36.15
C ALA A 32 7.44 4.14 -37.40
N SER A 33 6.86 4.43 -38.58
CA SER A 33 7.23 3.83 -39.87
C SER A 33 8.42 4.48 -40.58
N SER A 34 9.37 5.10 -39.87
CA SER A 34 10.48 5.84 -40.52
C SER A 34 11.86 5.45 -40.00
N GLN A 35 12.72 5.08 -40.95
CA GLN A 35 14.13 4.72 -40.76
C GLN A 35 14.97 5.94 -40.33
N LYS A 36 14.91 6.32 -39.05
CA LYS A 36 15.99 7.05 -38.39
C LYS A 36 16.29 6.35 -37.06
N LYS A 37 17.52 5.87 -36.88
CA LYS A 37 18.03 5.37 -35.59
C LYS A 37 18.04 6.53 -34.59
N LYS A 38 16.93 6.76 -33.89
CA LYS A 38 16.91 7.59 -32.68
C LYS A 38 17.33 6.74 -31.48
N GLN A 39 18.23 7.31 -30.67
CA GLN A 39 18.71 6.79 -29.39
C GLN A 39 17.52 6.40 -28.48
N PRO A 40 17.67 5.40 -27.59
CA PRO A 40 16.69 5.15 -26.53
C PRO A 40 16.51 6.40 -25.68
N SER A 41 15.28 6.80 -25.41
CA SER A 41 14.98 7.87 -24.45
C SER A 41 14.74 7.24 -23.08
N THR A 42 15.57 7.62 -22.10
CA THR A 42 15.38 7.28 -20.69
C THR A 42 14.53 8.34 -20.00
N ALA A 43 13.88 7.96 -18.90
CA ALA A 43 13.12 8.86 -18.03
C ALA A 43 13.48 8.59 -16.56
N SER A 44 13.54 9.66 -15.77
CA SER A 44 13.70 9.65 -14.31
C SER A 44 12.59 10.49 -13.70
N TRP A 45 12.29 10.29 -12.42
CA TRP A 45 11.31 11.12 -11.72
C TRP A 45 11.74 12.60 -11.78
N PRO A 46 10.90 13.52 -12.29
CA PRO A 46 11.32 14.89 -12.56
C PRO A 46 11.13 15.85 -11.36
N HIS A 47 10.42 15.42 -10.32
CA HIS A 47 9.98 16.31 -9.23
C HIS A 47 10.75 16.06 -7.93
N GLU A 48 11.04 17.14 -7.20
CA GLU A 48 11.50 17.03 -5.80
C GLU A 48 10.32 16.77 -4.85
N SER A 49 9.15 17.31 -5.17
CA SER A 49 7.91 17.15 -4.40
C SER A 49 6.70 17.01 -5.36
N PRO A 50 5.81 16.03 -5.15
CA PRO A 50 5.93 14.95 -4.16
C PRO A 50 7.15 14.07 -4.45
N SER A 51 7.83 13.64 -3.38
CA SER A 51 9.03 12.83 -3.51
C SER A 51 8.68 11.39 -3.88
N GLY A 52 9.65 10.66 -4.46
CA GLY A 52 9.49 9.24 -4.74
C GLY A 52 9.11 8.42 -3.49
N GLU A 53 9.59 8.82 -2.31
CA GLU A 53 9.21 8.21 -1.04
C GLU A 53 7.75 8.47 -0.65
N GLU A 54 7.24 9.68 -0.88
CA GLU A 54 5.83 10.03 -0.60
C GLU A 54 4.89 9.25 -1.51
N LEU A 55 5.22 9.17 -2.80
CA LEU A 55 4.48 8.39 -3.79
C LEU A 55 4.53 6.89 -3.48
N ALA A 56 5.71 6.35 -3.19
CA ALA A 56 5.88 4.93 -2.84
C ALA A 56 5.12 4.54 -1.57
N ARG A 57 5.06 5.44 -0.56
CA ARG A 57 4.22 5.23 0.64
C ARG A 57 2.73 5.21 0.30
N ALA A 58 2.27 6.07 -0.61
CA ALA A 58 0.87 6.09 -1.06
C ALA A 58 0.50 4.93 -2.02
N GLY A 59 1.42 4.00 -2.27
CA GLY A 59 1.20 2.81 -3.10
C GLY A 59 1.58 2.99 -4.57
N PHE A 60 2.21 4.10 -4.94
CA PHE A 60 2.60 4.37 -6.31
C PHE A 60 4.02 3.88 -6.63
N PHE A 61 4.23 3.46 -7.88
CA PHE A 61 5.55 3.27 -8.45
C PHE A 61 5.66 4.09 -9.75
N PHE A 62 6.86 4.56 -10.06
CA PHE A 62 7.13 5.33 -11.26
C PHE A 62 7.02 4.44 -12.49
N LYS A 63 6.22 4.87 -13.46
CA LYS A 63 5.96 4.14 -14.70
C LYS A 63 5.79 5.14 -15.84
N PRO A 64 6.88 5.78 -16.29
CA PRO A 64 6.78 6.85 -17.28
C PRO A 64 6.25 6.33 -18.61
N ALA A 65 5.54 7.20 -19.33
CA ALA A 65 5.00 6.94 -20.65
C ALA A 65 5.54 7.96 -21.67
N PRO A 66 5.53 7.65 -22.98
CA PRO A 66 6.02 8.59 -24.00
C PRO A 66 5.28 9.93 -24.04
N ASP A 67 4.08 9.99 -23.49
CA ASP A 67 3.19 11.15 -23.40
C ASP A 67 3.04 11.70 -21.97
N SER A 68 3.76 11.14 -21.01
CA SER A 68 3.71 11.54 -19.60
C SER A 68 5.01 11.15 -18.88
N ASP A 69 5.83 12.16 -18.57
CA ASP A 69 7.16 12.00 -17.98
C ASP A 69 7.13 11.85 -16.45
N ASP A 70 6.00 12.10 -15.81
CA ASP A 70 5.76 11.95 -14.37
C ASP A 70 4.61 10.97 -14.05
N ASN A 71 4.27 10.07 -14.98
CA ASN A 71 3.26 9.04 -14.69
C ASN A 71 3.71 8.08 -13.60
N VAL A 72 2.84 7.90 -12.61
CA VAL A 72 2.92 6.83 -11.60
C VAL A 72 1.75 5.85 -11.74
N GLN A 73 1.88 4.66 -11.17
CA GLN A 73 0.79 3.68 -11.12
C GLN A 73 0.68 3.06 -9.73
N CYS A 74 -0.55 2.92 -9.22
CA CYS A 74 -0.78 2.24 -7.95
C CYS A 74 -0.57 0.72 -8.11
N PHE A 75 0.18 0.10 -7.21
CA PHE A 75 0.40 -1.35 -7.24
C PHE A 75 -0.85 -2.17 -6.95
N HIS A 76 -1.83 -1.62 -6.22
CA HIS A 76 -2.99 -2.38 -5.73
C HIS A 76 -4.23 -2.22 -6.63
N CYS A 77 -4.57 -1.00 -7.07
CA CYS A 77 -5.75 -0.75 -7.91
C CYS A 77 -5.42 -0.40 -9.37
N ALA A 78 -4.13 -0.33 -9.73
CA ALA A 78 -3.64 0.03 -11.06
C ALA A 78 -4.04 1.42 -11.59
N VAL A 79 -4.65 2.31 -10.76
CA VAL A 79 -4.89 3.71 -11.14
C VAL A 79 -3.58 4.37 -11.53
N LYS A 80 -3.62 5.19 -12.58
CA LYS A 80 -2.49 5.94 -13.11
C LYS A 80 -2.73 7.41 -12.92
N LEU A 81 -1.73 8.13 -12.43
CA LEU A 81 -1.79 9.57 -12.17
C LEU A 81 -0.52 10.22 -12.69
N ASP A 82 -0.68 11.40 -13.29
CA ASP A 82 0.37 12.23 -13.85
C ASP A 82 -0.01 13.71 -13.71
N GLY A 83 0.90 14.62 -14.07
CA GLY A 83 0.71 16.05 -13.90
C GLY A 83 0.82 16.49 -12.44
N TRP A 84 1.80 15.95 -11.72
CA TRP A 84 2.00 16.20 -10.29
C TRP A 84 2.51 17.63 -10.03
N GLU A 85 1.91 18.29 -9.06
CA GLU A 85 2.29 19.62 -8.57
C GLU A 85 2.87 19.53 -7.15
N SER A 86 3.65 20.54 -6.74
CA SER A 86 4.42 20.49 -5.49
C SER A 86 3.58 20.53 -4.22
N GLN A 87 2.30 20.89 -4.31
CA GLN A 87 1.35 20.87 -3.21
C GLN A 87 0.53 19.57 -3.12
N ASP A 88 0.65 18.69 -4.10
CA ASP A 88 -0.18 17.49 -4.17
C ASP A 88 0.18 16.53 -3.05
N VAL A 89 -0.84 16.01 -2.37
CA VAL A 89 -0.68 14.99 -1.33
C VAL A 89 -1.00 13.64 -1.98
N PRO A 90 -0.02 12.74 -2.19
CA PRO A 90 -0.24 11.52 -2.96
C PRO A 90 -1.41 10.66 -2.51
N LEU A 91 -1.64 10.54 -1.20
CA LEU A 91 -2.77 9.78 -0.67
C LEU A 91 -4.12 10.44 -0.96
N GLN A 92 -4.19 11.78 -0.94
CA GLN A 92 -5.43 12.51 -1.27
C GLN A 92 -5.75 12.37 -2.76
N GLU A 93 -4.76 12.53 -3.63
CA GLU A 93 -4.92 12.31 -5.08
C GLU A 93 -5.33 10.85 -5.38
N HIS A 94 -4.74 9.89 -4.68
CA HIS A 94 -5.10 8.49 -4.81
C HIS A 94 -6.59 8.26 -4.48
N LEU A 95 -7.08 8.79 -3.35
CA LEU A 95 -8.47 8.64 -2.95
C LEU A 95 -9.43 9.45 -3.84
N ALA A 96 -9.00 10.60 -4.37
CA ALA A 96 -9.80 11.39 -5.29
C ALA A 96 -10.04 10.66 -6.62
N HIS A 97 -9.04 9.95 -7.13
CA HIS A 97 -9.11 9.23 -8.41
C HIS A 97 -9.49 7.74 -8.28
N SER A 98 -9.37 7.16 -7.08
CA SER A 98 -9.67 5.75 -6.80
C SER A 98 -10.15 5.58 -5.35
N ALA A 99 -11.32 6.16 -5.04
CA ALA A 99 -11.90 6.20 -3.70
C ALA A 99 -12.07 4.83 -3.02
N HIS A 100 -12.14 3.74 -3.79
CA HIS A 100 -12.29 2.38 -3.29
C HIS A 100 -11.01 1.54 -3.36
N CYS A 101 -9.85 2.16 -3.58
CA CYS A 101 -8.59 1.44 -3.49
C CYS A 101 -8.34 0.96 -2.06
N SER A 102 -8.37 -0.35 -1.83
CA SER A 102 -8.21 -0.95 -0.51
C SER A 102 -6.91 -0.56 0.21
N TYR A 103 -5.81 -0.39 -0.53
CA TYR A 103 -4.55 0.09 0.04
C TYR A 103 -4.65 1.54 0.49
N ALA A 104 -5.19 2.43 -0.36
CA ALA A 104 -5.38 3.84 -0.02
C ALA A 104 -6.34 4.03 1.16
N LEU A 105 -7.45 3.29 1.18
CA LEU A 105 -8.38 3.27 2.31
C LEU A 105 -7.72 2.77 3.59
N SER A 106 -6.94 1.70 3.52
CA SER A 106 -6.19 1.20 4.69
C SER A 106 -5.19 2.23 5.21
N LEU A 107 -4.50 2.95 4.32
CA LEU A 107 -3.52 3.98 4.68
C LEU A 107 -4.17 5.28 5.19
N SER A 108 -5.40 5.60 4.75
CA SER A 108 -6.11 6.84 5.10
C SER A 108 -6.37 7.02 6.59
N VAL A 109 -6.33 5.93 7.37
CA VAL A 109 -6.50 5.96 8.83
C VAL A 109 -5.28 6.49 9.58
N SER A 110 -4.18 6.78 8.87
CA SER A 110 -2.99 7.43 9.42
C SER A 110 -3.20 8.92 9.72
N ASP A 111 -4.32 9.50 9.27
CA ASP A 111 -4.71 10.86 9.65
C ASP A 111 -4.98 10.92 11.17
N LYS A 112 -4.42 11.94 11.82
CA LYS A 112 -4.62 12.17 13.26
C LYS A 112 -6.05 12.59 13.59
N ALA A 113 -6.81 13.06 12.60
CA ALA A 113 -8.22 13.38 12.72
C ALA A 113 -9.14 12.20 12.38
N GLU A 114 -8.61 10.97 12.26
CA GLU A 114 -9.43 9.79 12.00
C GLU A 114 -10.46 9.54 13.12
N GLU A 115 -11.71 9.34 12.71
CA GLU A 115 -12.85 9.12 13.61
C GLU A 115 -13.71 7.92 13.22
N ARG A 116 -13.51 7.33 12.04
CA ARG A 116 -14.31 6.19 11.54
C ARG A 116 -14.15 4.96 12.43
N ASP A 117 -15.18 4.12 12.45
CA ASP A 117 -15.12 2.82 13.12
C ASP A 117 -14.06 1.93 12.45
N PRO A 118 -12.99 1.53 13.16
CA PRO A 118 -11.97 0.65 12.62
C PRO A 118 -12.51 -0.72 12.20
N MET A 119 -13.70 -1.10 12.68
CA MET A 119 -14.42 -2.33 12.33
C MET A 119 -15.58 -2.12 11.36
N SER A 120 -15.72 -0.91 10.81
CA SER A 120 -16.65 -0.67 9.71
C SER A 120 -16.38 -1.65 8.56
N PRO A 121 -17.42 -2.12 7.84
CA PRO A 121 -17.26 -3.06 6.74
C PRO A 121 -16.23 -2.59 5.70
N GLU A 122 -16.22 -1.28 5.40
CA GLU A 122 -15.28 -0.67 4.45
C GLU A 122 -13.82 -0.84 4.89
N LEU A 123 -13.48 -0.47 6.13
CA LEU A 123 -12.09 -0.56 6.61
C LEU A 123 -11.66 -2.01 6.86
N VAL A 124 -12.57 -2.89 7.27
CA VAL A 124 -12.30 -4.33 7.42
C VAL A 124 -12.05 -4.97 6.06
N GLU A 125 -12.86 -4.66 5.05
CA GLU A 125 -12.68 -5.15 3.68
C GLU A 125 -11.39 -4.62 3.08
N ALA A 126 -11.11 -3.32 3.25
CA ALA A 126 -9.88 -2.68 2.78
C ALA A 126 -8.64 -3.38 3.38
N ARG A 127 -8.59 -3.56 4.71
CA ARG A 127 -7.49 -4.28 5.37
C ARG A 127 -7.41 -5.72 4.90
N THR A 128 -8.53 -6.45 4.82
CA THR A 128 -8.57 -7.84 4.35
C THR A 128 -7.98 -7.97 2.95
N SER A 129 -8.36 -7.06 2.05
CA SER A 129 -7.86 -7.03 0.68
C SER A 129 -6.35 -6.88 0.61
N THR A 130 -5.69 -6.18 1.55
CA THR A 130 -4.22 -6.06 1.50
C THR A 130 -3.53 -7.43 1.58
N PHE A 131 -4.08 -8.40 2.32
CA PHE A 131 -3.51 -9.74 2.44
C PHE A 131 -3.70 -10.58 1.18
N GLY A 132 -4.81 -10.38 0.45
CA GLY A 132 -5.16 -11.19 -0.72
C GLY A 132 -5.00 -12.70 -0.47
N ASP A 133 -4.34 -13.37 -1.41
CA ASP A 133 -3.91 -14.79 -1.27
C ASP A 133 -2.42 -14.92 -0.88
N MET A 134 -1.81 -13.83 -0.40
CA MET A 134 -0.36 -13.72 -0.20
C MET A 134 0.06 -14.07 1.23
N TRP A 135 -0.87 -14.07 2.19
CA TRP A 135 -0.55 -14.35 3.59
C TRP A 135 -0.04 -15.79 3.78
N PRO A 136 1.23 -15.99 4.17
CA PRO A 136 1.86 -17.32 4.15
C PRO A 136 1.27 -18.28 5.18
N HIS A 137 0.54 -17.76 6.18
CA HIS A 137 0.04 -18.55 7.31
C HIS A 137 -1.43 -18.94 7.17
N GLU A 138 -2.16 -18.48 6.15
CA GLU A 138 -3.62 -18.64 6.05
C GLU A 138 -4.07 -20.10 6.09
N HIS A 139 -3.30 -21.02 5.49
CA HIS A 139 -3.65 -22.44 5.42
C HIS A 139 -2.89 -23.33 6.43
N LYS A 140 -2.00 -22.76 7.26
CA LYS A 140 -1.21 -23.54 8.24
C LYS A 140 -2.06 -23.97 9.45
N LYS A 141 -2.16 -25.27 9.73
CA LYS A 141 -2.96 -25.77 10.86
C LYS A 141 -2.40 -25.31 12.21
N GLY A 142 -3.29 -24.89 13.12
CA GLY A 142 -2.91 -24.54 14.50
C GLY A 142 -2.27 -23.15 14.69
N TRP A 143 -2.14 -22.39 13.60
CA TRP A 143 -1.74 -20.99 13.59
C TRP A 143 -2.91 -20.09 13.96
N LYS A 144 -2.69 -19.19 14.90
CA LYS A 144 -3.63 -18.13 15.28
C LYS A 144 -3.62 -16.88 14.39
N PRO A 145 -2.48 -16.40 13.85
CA PRO A 145 -2.47 -15.19 13.03
C PRO A 145 -2.95 -15.52 11.60
N LYS A 146 -4.26 -15.78 11.45
CA LYS A 146 -4.93 -15.83 10.14
C LYS A 146 -5.37 -14.43 9.74
N VAL A 147 -5.69 -14.24 8.46
CA VAL A 147 -6.09 -12.93 7.94
C VAL A 147 -7.21 -12.30 8.78
N LYS A 148 -8.20 -13.09 9.20
CA LYS A 148 -9.27 -12.62 10.09
C LYS A 148 -8.72 -12.00 11.39
N GLN A 149 -7.86 -12.72 12.12
CA GLN A 149 -7.30 -12.23 13.38
C GLN A 149 -6.36 -11.03 13.16
N MET A 150 -5.62 -11.01 12.06
CA MET A 150 -4.77 -9.87 11.69
C MET A 150 -5.62 -8.61 11.48
N VAL A 151 -6.67 -8.70 10.67
CA VAL A 151 -7.56 -7.58 10.33
C VAL A 151 -8.35 -7.09 11.54
N GLU A 152 -8.86 -7.99 12.39
CA GLU A 152 -9.57 -7.65 13.63
C GLU A 152 -8.66 -6.98 14.68
N ALA A 153 -7.34 -7.16 14.55
CA ALA A 153 -6.33 -6.50 15.38
C ALA A 153 -5.76 -5.21 14.76
N GLY A 154 -6.29 -4.78 13.61
CA GLY A 154 -5.88 -3.53 12.97
C GLY A 154 -4.67 -3.62 12.04
N TRP A 155 -4.25 -4.85 11.69
CA TRP A 155 -3.13 -5.08 10.79
C TRP A 155 -3.57 -5.11 9.32
N ALA A 156 -2.74 -4.54 8.46
CA ALA A 156 -2.75 -4.69 7.02
C ALA A 156 -1.46 -5.40 6.57
N TYR A 157 -1.51 -6.11 5.46
CA TYR A 157 -0.34 -6.79 4.89
C TYR A 157 0.64 -5.77 4.29
N ASP A 158 1.90 -5.88 4.67
CA ASP A 158 2.97 -4.98 4.24
C ASP A 158 4.31 -5.75 4.25
N PRO A 159 4.51 -6.65 3.27
CA PRO A 159 5.68 -7.51 3.26
C PRO A 159 6.94 -6.76 2.87
N SER A 160 8.07 -7.30 3.29
CA SER A 160 9.41 -6.85 2.90
C SER A 160 10.09 -7.95 2.07
N PRO A 161 11.18 -7.64 1.33
CA PRO A 161 12.00 -8.67 0.70
C PRO A 161 12.63 -9.65 1.70
N ALA A 162 12.79 -9.26 2.96
CA ALA A 162 13.33 -10.12 4.01
C ALA A 162 12.23 -10.95 4.69
N ASP A 163 11.00 -10.42 4.75
CA ASP A 163 9.93 -10.94 5.59
C ASP A 163 8.60 -11.02 4.81
N GLU A 164 8.24 -12.25 4.43
CA GLU A 164 7.02 -12.54 3.65
C GLU A 164 5.72 -12.38 4.44
N ASP A 165 5.80 -12.32 5.78
CA ASP A 165 4.68 -12.19 6.71
C ASP A 165 4.65 -10.83 7.44
N GLY A 166 5.27 -9.81 6.85
CA GLY A 166 5.19 -8.44 7.35
C GLY A 166 3.75 -7.91 7.37
N ALA A 167 3.40 -7.27 8.49
CA ALA A 167 2.11 -6.63 8.69
C ALA A 167 2.25 -5.30 9.44
N THR A 168 1.52 -4.27 9.01
CA THR A 168 1.59 -2.91 9.53
C THR A 168 0.24 -2.44 10.04
N CYS A 169 0.22 -1.72 11.17
CA CYS A 169 -0.96 -0.98 11.62
C CYS A 169 -0.84 0.48 11.22
N PHE A 170 -1.67 0.94 10.27
CA PHE A 170 -1.60 2.31 9.75
C PHE A 170 -2.06 3.40 10.73
N TYR A 171 -2.69 3.05 11.86
CA TYR A 171 -3.03 4.01 12.90
C TYR A 171 -1.82 4.46 13.72
N CYS A 172 -0.84 3.58 13.92
CA CYS A 172 0.36 3.85 14.72
C CYS A 172 1.68 3.68 13.95
N ASN A 173 1.62 3.22 12.70
CA ASN A 173 2.75 2.88 11.83
C ASN A 173 3.71 1.83 12.42
N MET A 174 3.26 1.04 13.39
CA MET A 174 4.00 -0.12 13.87
C MET A 174 3.90 -1.26 12.85
N SER A 175 5.02 -1.90 12.57
CA SER A 175 5.12 -3.09 11.72
C SER A 175 5.66 -4.27 12.51
N LEU A 176 5.12 -5.46 12.26
CA LEU A 176 5.58 -6.73 12.83
C LEU A 176 5.68 -7.80 11.74
N ASP A 177 6.66 -8.67 11.90
CA ASP A 177 6.95 -9.84 11.09
C ASP A 177 7.35 -11.01 12.00
N GLY A 178 7.65 -12.16 11.41
CA GLY A 178 8.13 -13.32 12.16
C GLY A 178 7.05 -13.93 13.06
N TRP A 179 5.80 -13.94 12.58
CA TRP A 179 4.65 -14.40 13.34
C TRP A 179 4.79 -15.88 13.71
N GLU A 180 4.44 -16.23 14.94
CA GLU A 180 4.46 -17.60 15.44
C GLU A 180 3.06 -18.22 15.54
N PRO A 181 2.94 -19.56 15.56
CA PRO A 181 1.63 -20.23 15.57
C PRO A 181 0.70 -19.82 16.72
N LYS A 182 1.24 -19.36 17.86
CA LYS A 182 0.47 -19.06 19.08
C LYS A 182 0.28 -17.59 19.35
N ASP A 183 0.85 -16.72 18.52
CA ASP A 183 0.74 -15.28 18.67
C ASP A 183 -0.71 -14.82 18.52
N SER A 184 -1.09 -13.89 19.38
CA SER A 184 -2.37 -13.19 19.27
C SER A 184 -2.08 -11.83 18.64
N PRO A 185 -2.51 -11.56 17.39
CA PRO A 185 -2.26 -10.28 16.73
C PRO A 185 -2.73 -9.08 17.54
N LEU A 186 -3.85 -9.20 18.26
CA LEU A 186 -4.38 -8.14 19.09
C LEU A 186 -3.52 -7.88 20.33
N GLU A 187 -3.05 -8.93 21.00
CA GLU A 187 -2.21 -8.79 22.19
C GLU A 187 -0.82 -8.28 21.82
N GLU A 188 -0.24 -8.76 20.72
CA GLU A 188 1.06 -8.29 20.23
C GLU A 188 1.01 -6.81 19.83
N HIS A 189 -0.11 -6.35 19.25
CA HIS A 189 -0.35 -4.93 18.98
C HIS A 189 -0.48 -4.14 20.27
N ARG A 190 -1.38 -4.53 21.18
CA ARG A 190 -1.66 -3.80 22.44
C ARG A 190 -0.45 -3.73 23.36
N ARG A 191 0.37 -4.78 23.39
CA ARG A 191 1.59 -4.84 24.21
C ARG A 191 2.65 -3.84 23.76
N ARG A 192 2.77 -3.59 22.45
CA ARG A 192 3.78 -2.68 21.89
C ARG A 192 3.29 -1.25 21.81
N GLU A 193 2.05 -1.05 21.35
CA GLU A 193 1.45 0.26 21.14
C GLU A 193 0.12 0.39 21.90
N PRO A 194 0.13 0.43 23.24
CA PRO A 194 -1.09 0.45 24.04
C PRO A 194 -1.96 1.70 23.80
N ASN A 195 -1.36 2.78 23.30
CA ASN A 195 -2.03 4.06 23.01
C ASN A 195 -2.41 4.23 21.53
N CYS A 196 -2.35 3.16 20.73
CA CYS A 196 -2.75 3.23 19.32
C CYS A 196 -4.21 3.73 19.17
N LEU A 197 -4.43 4.69 18.27
CA LEU A 197 -5.75 5.27 18.00
C LEU A 197 -6.79 4.20 17.63
N PHE A 198 -6.36 3.10 17.01
CA PHE A 198 -7.19 1.92 16.74
C PHE A 198 -7.94 1.46 18.00
N PHE A 199 -7.26 1.36 19.15
CA PHE A 199 -7.90 0.89 20.39
C PHE A 199 -8.87 1.92 20.97
N ALA A 200 -8.51 3.20 20.94
CA ALA A 200 -9.39 4.27 21.41
C ALA A 200 -10.69 4.33 20.60
N LEU A 201 -10.61 4.14 19.28
CA LEU A 201 -11.78 4.08 18.40
C LEU A 201 -12.58 2.79 18.61
N MET A 202 -11.92 1.63 18.73
CA MET A 202 -12.59 0.36 19.05
C MET A 202 -13.43 0.44 20.32
N ASP A 203 -12.90 1.04 21.38
CA ASP A 203 -13.60 1.16 22.66
C ASP A 203 -14.78 2.14 22.57
N ARG A 204 -14.62 3.22 21.78
CA ARG A 204 -15.71 4.18 21.49
C ARG A 204 -16.90 3.50 20.81
N TYR A 205 -16.65 2.73 19.74
CA TYR A 205 -17.73 2.11 18.95
C TYR A 205 -18.34 0.86 19.61
N LYS A 206 -17.60 0.16 20.47
CA LYS A 206 -18.18 -0.92 21.30
C LYS A 206 -19.12 -0.40 22.38
N SER A 207 -18.99 0.86 22.75
CA SER A 207 -19.78 1.50 23.82
C SER A 207 -21.06 2.18 23.29
N THR A 208 -21.21 2.29 21.98
CA THR A 208 -22.42 2.76 21.26
C THR A 208 -23.35 1.63 20.89
#